data_AF-A0A353VTD5-F1
#
_entry.id   AF-A0A353VTD5-F1
#
_cell.length_a   1.000
_cell.length_b   1.000
_cell.length_c   1.000
_cell.angle_alpha   90.00
_cell.angle_beta   90.00
_cell.angle_gamma   90.00
#
_symmetry.space_group_name_H-M   'P 1'
#
loop_
_entity.id
_entity.type
_entity.pdbx_description
1 polymer ?
#
loop_
_entity_poly.entity_id
_entity_poly.type
_entity_poly.pdbx_seq_one_letter_code
_entity_poly.pdbx_strand_id
1 'polypeptide(L)'
;MEKINLCEGVVAQMMDTEAWSNISGNFPFSEAQLEKYTDKLDWKEVSGNTNIFWTSQMLEKFKRKLDWTALSRSVQEENVSAELLEKFKDNWNWEELSDNSCLTPELIDQFADYINWKVLINNWSYCQKLATEEFVRKYSDRIPACDFKDSRLWTELVEQKEKQIKKQICLC
;
A
#
# COMPACT_ATOMS: atom_id res chain seq x y z
N MET A 1 -40.52 -7.86 3.66
CA MET A 1 -39.86 -6.75 2.94
C MET A 1 -40.40 -5.46 3.52
N GLU A 2 -39.63 -4.80 4.37
CA GLU A 2 -39.96 -3.44 4.82
C GLU A 2 -39.93 -2.52 3.59
N LYS A 3 -41.04 -1.85 3.32
CA LYS A 3 -41.11 -0.81 2.30
C LYS A 3 -40.54 0.47 2.93
N ILE A 4 -39.45 0.99 2.38
CA ILE A 4 -38.88 2.27 2.80
C ILE A 4 -39.91 3.37 2.49
N ASN A 5 -40.26 4.17 3.50
CA ASN A 5 -41.10 5.35 3.32
C ASN A 5 -40.24 6.48 2.73
N LEU A 6 -40.24 6.58 1.40
CA LEU A 6 -39.45 7.55 0.64
C LEU A 6 -40.19 8.89 0.57
N CYS A 7 -40.21 9.66 1.66
CA CYS A 7 -40.51 11.09 1.53
C CYS A 7 -39.29 11.81 0.93
N GLU A 8 -39.50 12.91 0.20
CA GLU A 8 -38.45 13.63 -0.55
C GLU A 8 -37.21 13.95 0.30
N GLY A 9 -37.38 14.23 1.60
CA GLY A 9 -36.28 14.50 2.53
C GLY A 9 -35.38 13.30 2.83
N VAL A 10 -35.93 12.08 2.87
CA VAL A 10 -35.13 10.85 3.13
C VAL A 10 -34.26 10.53 1.92
N VAL A 11 -34.82 10.67 0.71
CA VAL A 11 -34.07 10.44 -0.54
C VAL A 11 -32.92 11.43 -0.67
N ALA A 12 -33.17 12.72 -0.41
CA ALA A 12 -32.14 13.75 -0.47
C ALA A 12 -30.98 13.47 0.52
N GLN A 13 -31.29 13.07 1.76
CA GLN A 13 -30.27 12.73 2.75
C GLN A 13 -29.42 11.50 2.35
N MET A 14 -30.06 10.48 1.75
CA MET A 14 -29.34 9.32 1.24
C MET A 14 -28.39 9.71 0.11
N MET A 15 -28.86 10.52 -0.83
CA MET A 15 -28.03 11.03 -1.93
C MET A 15 -26.85 11.85 -1.42
N ASP A 16 -27.08 12.75 -0.45
CA ASP A 16 -26.00 13.54 0.15
C ASP A 16 -24.96 12.65 0.83
N THR A 17 -25.40 11.64 1.59
CA THR A 17 -24.50 10.71 2.29
C THR A 17 -23.61 9.95 1.30
N GLU A 18 -24.22 9.40 0.25
CA GLU A 18 -23.52 8.69 -0.81
C GLU A 18 -22.56 9.62 -1.58
N ALA A 19 -22.96 10.86 -1.85
CA ALA A 19 -22.10 11.85 -2.49
C ALA A 19 -20.88 12.16 -1.62
N TRP A 20 -21.05 12.36 -0.31
CA TRP A 20 -19.94 12.61 0.61
C TRP A 20 -18.96 11.43 0.69
N SER A 21 -19.46 10.19 0.72
CA SER A 21 -18.60 8.99 0.68
C SER A 21 -17.80 8.92 -0.63
N ASN A 22 -18.46 9.09 -1.78
CA ASN A 22 -17.81 9.05 -3.09
C ASN A 22 -16.73 10.12 -3.25
N ILE A 23 -16.99 11.37 -2.86
CA ILE A 23 -15.95 12.41 -2.96
C ILE A 23 -14.79 12.17 -1.99
N SER A 24 -15.06 11.56 -0.83
CA SER A 24 -14.03 11.25 0.17
C SER A 24 -12.93 10.37 -0.42
N GLY A 25 -13.30 9.42 -1.28
CA GLY A 25 -12.39 8.46 -1.90
C GLY A 25 -11.68 8.91 -3.18
N ASN A 26 -12.11 10.02 -3.81
CA ASN A 26 -11.57 10.41 -5.12
C ASN A 26 -11.20 11.89 -5.29
N PHE A 27 -11.56 12.77 -4.36
CA PHE A 27 -11.25 14.21 -4.49
C PHE A 27 -9.87 14.54 -3.91
N PRO A 28 -9.04 15.38 -4.56
CA PRO A 28 -7.72 15.77 -4.08
C PRO A 28 -7.82 16.84 -2.97
N PHE A 29 -8.22 16.44 -1.77
CA PHE A 29 -8.38 17.38 -0.66
C PHE A 29 -7.05 17.99 -0.20
N SER A 30 -7.05 19.31 -0.02
CA SER A 30 -6.04 20.02 0.78
C SER A 30 -6.32 19.86 2.28
N GLU A 31 -5.30 20.10 3.12
CA GLU A 31 -5.44 20.08 4.58
C GLU A 31 -6.61 20.95 5.07
N ALA A 32 -6.72 22.19 4.56
CA ALA A 32 -7.79 23.11 4.96
C ALA A 32 -9.19 22.60 4.60
N GLN A 33 -9.32 21.85 3.51
CA GLN A 33 -10.59 21.24 3.13
C GLN A 33 -10.92 20.01 3.99
N LEU A 34 -9.94 19.17 4.31
CA LEU A 34 -10.10 18.06 5.26
C LEU A 34 -10.55 18.56 6.64
N GLU A 35 -9.99 19.67 7.09
CA GLU A 35 -10.38 20.30 8.35
C GLU A 35 -11.79 20.89 8.28
N LYS A 36 -12.08 21.68 7.24
CA LYS A 36 -13.40 22.32 7.06
C LYS A 36 -14.56 21.32 6.97
N TYR A 37 -14.33 20.16 6.37
CA TYR A 37 -15.37 19.16 6.12
C TYR A 37 -15.20 17.89 6.98
N THR A 38 -14.41 17.94 8.05
CA THR A 38 -14.01 16.77 8.85
C THR A 38 -15.17 15.89 9.33
N ASP A 39 -16.34 16.47 9.62
CA ASP A 39 -17.52 15.77 10.13
C ASP A 39 -18.42 15.19 9.03
N LYS A 40 -18.15 15.52 7.76
CA LYS A 40 -18.90 15.02 6.60
C LYS A 40 -18.16 13.93 5.83
N LEU A 41 -16.84 13.88 5.98
CA LEU A 41 -15.99 12.96 5.22
C LEU A 41 -16.07 11.54 5.78
N ASP A 42 -16.11 10.57 4.88
CA ASP A 42 -15.85 9.18 5.21
C ASP A 42 -14.33 8.99 5.31
N TRP A 43 -13.84 8.88 6.54
CA TRP A 43 -12.40 8.82 6.78
C TRP A 43 -11.74 7.52 6.32
N LYS A 44 -12.50 6.44 6.13
CA LYS A 44 -11.98 5.22 5.51
C LYS A 44 -11.67 5.47 4.04
N GLU A 45 -12.61 6.09 3.32
CA GLU A 45 -12.44 6.48 1.92
C GLU A 45 -11.35 7.54 1.75
N VAL A 46 -11.29 8.57 2.63
CA VAL A 46 -10.19 9.55 2.64
C VAL A 46 -8.83 8.89 2.81
N SER A 47 -8.73 7.85 3.63
CA SER A 47 -7.46 7.16 3.87
C SER A 47 -7.03 6.32 2.66
N GLY A 48 -7.98 5.74 1.93
CA GLY A 48 -7.73 5.02 0.67
C GLY A 48 -7.53 5.92 -0.55
N ASN A 49 -7.73 7.23 -0.41
CA ASN A 49 -7.74 8.17 -1.54
C ASN A 49 -6.31 8.51 -2.01
N THR A 50 -5.93 7.95 -3.16
CA THR A 50 -4.62 8.14 -3.78
C THR A 50 -4.41 9.55 -4.36
N ASN A 51 -5.45 10.38 -4.44
CA ASN A 51 -5.35 11.77 -4.94
C ASN A 51 -4.97 12.77 -3.83
N ILE A 52 -4.83 12.32 -2.58
CA ILE A 52 -4.39 13.16 -1.47
C ILE A 52 -2.88 12.99 -1.28
N PHE A 53 -2.15 14.11 -1.34
CA PHE A 53 -0.74 14.15 -0.98
C PHE A 53 -0.60 14.35 0.54
N TRP A 54 -0.31 13.27 1.26
CA TRP A 54 -0.18 13.29 2.71
C TRP A 54 1.17 13.85 3.14
N THR A 55 1.16 14.95 3.88
CA THR A 55 2.35 15.45 4.58
C THR A 55 2.43 14.87 5.99
N SER A 56 3.62 14.88 6.60
CA SER A 56 3.80 14.45 7.99
C SER A 56 2.97 15.26 8.99
N GLN A 57 2.71 16.55 8.70
CA GLN A 57 1.83 17.41 9.48
C GLN A 57 0.36 16.99 9.37
N MET A 58 -0.10 16.71 8.15
CA MET A 58 -1.47 16.22 7.92
C MET A 58 -1.71 14.89 8.62
N LEU A 59 -0.77 13.94 8.49
CA LEU A 59 -0.85 12.65 9.16
C LEU A 59 -0.90 12.81 10.68
N GLU A 60 -0.07 13.68 11.27
CA GLU A 60 -0.13 13.95 12.71
C GLU A 60 -1.48 14.52 13.13
N LYS A 61 -1.99 15.50 12.38
CA LYS A 61 -3.26 16.19 12.67
C LYS A 61 -4.45 15.24 12.61
N PHE A 62 -4.47 14.33 11.63
CA PHE A 62 -5.60 13.45 11.36
C PHE A 62 -5.40 12.00 11.79
N LYS A 63 -4.29 11.64 12.45
CA LYS A 63 -3.93 10.25 12.81
C LYS A 63 -5.00 9.43 13.50
N ARG A 64 -5.87 10.06 14.29
CA ARG A 64 -6.97 9.41 15.03
C ARG A 64 -8.21 9.12 14.18
N LYS A 65 -8.30 9.76 13.01
CA LYS A 65 -9.42 9.60 12.07
C LYS A 65 -9.04 8.67 10.92
N LEU A 66 -7.77 8.64 10.54
CA LEU A 66 -7.27 7.82 9.45
C LEU A 66 -7.47 6.32 9.71
N ASP A 67 -7.97 5.62 8.70
CA ASP A 67 -7.85 4.17 8.58
C ASP A 67 -6.45 3.87 8.02
N TRP A 68 -5.54 3.51 8.93
CA TRP A 68 -4.16 3.25 8.56
C TRP A 68 -3.98 2.02 7.68
N THR A 69 -4.91 1.06 7.70
CA THR A 69 -4.85 -0.09 6.79
C THR A 69 -5.17 0.36 5.36
N ALA A 70 -6.22 1.17 5.18
CA ALA A 70 -6.56 1.74 3.89
C ALA A 70 -5.43 2.65 3.35
N LEU A 71 -4.85 3.48 4.21
CA LEU A 71 -3.71 4.34 3.86
C LEU A 71 -2.47 3.53 3.48
N SER A 72 -2.15 2.46 4.23
CA SER A 72 -1.00 1.60 3.94
C SER A 72 -1.09 0.93 2.58
N ARG A 73 -2.30 0.66 2.09
CA ARG A 73 -2.56 0.06 0.77
C ARG A 73 -2.55 1.06 -0.38
N SER A 74 -2.76 2.35 -0.09
CA SER A 74 -2.93 3.40 -1.10
C SER A 74 -1.74 4.36 -1.20
N VAL A 75 -0.85 4.38 -0.20
CA VAL A 75 0.28 5.31 -0.17
C VAL A 75 1.25 5.03 -1.31
N GLN A 76 1.68 6.08 -2.00
CA GLN A 76 2.60 5.96 -3.13
C GLN A 76 4.05 6.13 -2.66
N GLU A 77 5.01 5.67 -3.48
CA GLU A 77 6.44 5.72 -3.17
C GLU A 77 6.90 7.15 -2.86
N GLU A 78 6.35 8.17 -3.53
CA GLU A 78 6.72 9.58 -3.34
C GLU A 78 6.20 10.17 -2.02
N ASN A 79 5.25 9.47 -1.37
CA ASN A 79 4.60 9.90 -0.14
C ASN A 79 5.13 9.18 1.10
N VAL A 80 6.10 8.27 0.96
CA VAL A 80 6.75 7.58 2.08
C VAL A 80 8.22 7.96 2.19
N SER A 81 8.69 8.09 3.43
CA SER A 81 10.11 8.29 3.75
C SER A 81 10.45 7.55 5.03
N ALA A 82 11.75 7.32 5.26
CA ALA A 82 12.22 6.68 6.49
C ALA A 82 11.77 7.43 7.76
N GLU A 83 11.83 8.77 7.74
CA GLU A 83 11.36 9.61 8.85
C GLU A 83 9.85 9.43 9.09
N LEU A 84 9.06 9.39 8.02
CA LEU A 84 7.61 9.24 8.12
C LEU A 84 7.21 7.85 8.62
N LEU A 85 7.84 6.80 8.09
CA LEU A 85 7.60 5.42 8.50
C LEU A 85 7.98 5.22 9.98
N GLU A 86 9.15 5.71 10.41
CA GLU A 86 9.57 5.58 11.81
C GLU A 86 8.65 6.36 12.76
N LYS A 87 8.26 7.59 12.39
CA LYS A 87 7.40 8.44 13.23
C LYS A 87 6.04 7.80 13.52
N PHE A 88 5.48 7.07 12.55
CA PHE A 88 4.16 6.43 12.64
C PHE A 88 4.23 4.90 12.56
N LYS A 89 5.36 4.30 12.94
CA LYS A 89 5.63 2.87 12.77
C LYS A 89 4.58 1.95 13.39
N ASP A 90 4.00 2.36 14.51
CA ASP A 90 2.98 1.58 15.24
C ASP A 90 1.57 1.77 14.64
N ASN A 91 1.41 2.71 13.72
CA ASN A 91 0.16 2.97 13.03
C ASN A 91 0.08 2.25 11.69
N TRP A 92 1.20 2.17 10.96
CA TRP A 92 1.25 1.53 9.65
C TRP A 92 0.86 0.05 9.71
N ASN A 93 0.07 -0.38 8.73
CA ASN A 93 -0.16 -1.79 8.49
C ASN A 93 0.96 -2.32 7.58
N TRP A 94 1.95 -2.95 8.22
CA TRP A 94 3.14 -3.44 7.52
C TRP A 94 2.89 -4.57 6.53
N GLU A 95 1.81 -5.34 6.71
CA GLU A 95 1.42 -6.35 5.73
C GLU A 95 0.96 -5.69 4.42
N GLU A 96 0.11 -4.66 4.53
CA GLU A 96 -0.32 -3.87 3.36
C GLU A 96 0.83 -3.10 2.72
N LEU A 97 1.72 -2.49 3.52
CA LEU A 97 2.91 -1.81 2.97
C LEU A 97 3.83 -2.79 2.22
N SER A 98 3.94 -4.04 2.70
CA SER A 98 4.73 -5.08 2.03
C SER A 98 4.13 -5.50 0.69
N ASP A 99 2.83 -5.29 0.48
CA ASP A 99 2.14 -5.53 -0.79
C ASP A 99 1.98 -4.27 -1.67
N ASN A 100 2.12 -3.07 -1.11
CA ASN A 100 1.85 -1.82 -1.82
C ASN A 100 3.01 -1.37 -2.76
N SER A 101 4.11 -2.10 -2.88
CA SER A 101 5.22 -1.74 -3.79
C SER A 101 5.78 -0.30 -3.65
N CYS A 102 5.46 0.40 -2.56
CA CYS A 102 5.81 1.78 -2.28
C CYS A 102 7.14 1.93 -1.53
N LEU A 103 7.65 0.84 -0.94
CA LEU A 103 8.92 0.84 -0.22
C LEU A 103 10.09 0.65 -1.20
N THR A 104 11.07 1.54 -1.15
CA THR A 104 12.33 1.40 -1.90
C THR A 104 13.22 0.31 -1.27
N PRO A 105 14.27 -0.19 -1.97
CA PRO A 105 15.22 -1.14 -1.39
C PRO A 105 15.83 -0.66 -0.06
N GLU A 106 16.12 0.64 0.06
CA GLU A 106 16.68 1.25 1.27
C GLU A 106 15.69 1.23 2.43
N LEU A 107 14.39 1.42 2.16
CA LEU A 107 13.35 1.30 3.17
C LEU A 107 13.12 -0.15 3.59
N ILE A 108 13.19 -1.10 2.64
CA ILE A 108 13.13 -2.53 2.95
C ILE A 108 14.30 -2.93 3.85
N ASP A 109 15.49 -2.42 3.59
CA ASP A 109 16.67 -2.60 4.44
C ASP A 109 16.43 -2.09 5.86
N GLN A 110 15.98 -0.84 5.97
CA GLN A 110 15.82 -0.18 7.27
C GLN A 110 14.71 -0.80 8.13
N PHE A 111 13.64 -1.27 7.50
CA PHE A 111 12.45 -1.79 8.19
C PHE A 111 12.29 -3.30 8.03
N ALA A 112 13.37 -4.02 7.73
CA ALA A 112 13.38 -5.47 7.45
C ALA A 112 12.66 -6.32 8.52
N ASP A 113 12.69 -5.90 9.79
CA ASP A 113 12.01 -6.59 10.90
C ASP A 113 10.48 -6.46 10.87
N TYR A 114 9.94 -5.46 10.16
CA TYR A 114 8.50 -5.21 10.05
C TYR A 114 7.91 -5.74 8.75
N ILE A 115 8.74 -5.98 7.73
CA ILE A 115 8.30 -6.47 6.44
C ILE A 115 7.68 -7.86 6.55
N ASN A 116 6.52 -8.04 5.95
CA ASN A 116 5.94 -9.35 5.71
C ASN A 116 6.63 -9.97 4.48
N TRP A 117 7.72 -10.70 4.73
CA TRP A 117 8.56 -11.29 3.68
C TRP A 117 7.81 -12.28 2.78
N LYS A 118 6.80 -12.99 3.31
CA LYS A 118 5.97 -13.89 2.50
C LYS A 118 5.17 -13.13 1.44
N VAL A 119 4.63 -11.98 1.81
CA VAL A 119 3.86 -11.11 0.91
C VAL A 119 4.81 -10.44 -0.09
N LEU A 120 5.93 -9.89 0.38
CA LEU A 120 6.90 -9.19 -0.45
C LEU A 120 7.44 -10.06 -1.61
N ILE A 121 7.81 -11.33 -1.34
CA ILE A 121 8.33 -12.24 -2.37
C ILE A 121 7.26 -12.75 -3.35
N ASN A 122 5.98 -12.44 -3.11
CA ASN A 122 4.87 -12.74 -4.02
C ASN A 122 4.34 -11.51 -4.75
N ASN A 123 4.75 -10.31 -4.33
CA ASN A 123 4.32 -9.06 -4.94
C ASN A 123 4.88 -8.90 -6.36
N TRP A 124 4.01 -8.59 -7.33
CA TRP A 124 4.39 -8.50 -8.75
C TRP A 124 5.51 -7.48 -8.99
N SER A 125 5.29 -6.26 -8.52
CA SER A 125 6.18 -5.12 -8.77
C SER A 125 7.55 -5.34 -8.12
N TYR A 126 7.59 -5.86 -6.90
CA TYR A 126 8.85 -6.16 -6.23
C TYR A 126 9.63 -7.27 -6.90
N CYS A 127 8.98 -8.38 -7.26
CA CYS A 127 9.67 -9.48 -7.93
C CYS A 127 10.29 -9.02 -9.26
N GLN A 128 9.62 -8.15 -10.00
CA GLN A 128 10.19 -7.59 -11.24
C GLN A 128 11.42 -6.72 -10.99
N LYS A 129 11.44 -5.94 -9.91
CA LYS A 129 12.53 -4.98 -9.60
C LYS A 129 13.70 -5.61 -8.83
N LEU A 130 13.43 -6.59 -7.95
CA LEU A 130 14.36 -7.05 -6.91
C LEU A 130 14.84 -8.49 -7.09
N ALA A 131 14.33 -9.24 -8.08
CA ALA A 131 14.71 -10.63 -8.33
C ALA A 131 16.18 -10.78 -8.75
N THR A 132 17.07 -10.84 -7.77
CA THR A 132 18.50 -11.11 -7.93
C THR A 132 18.97 -12.13 -6.90
N GLU A 133 20.00 -12.91 -7.24
CA GLU A 133 20.64 -13.83 -6.29
C GLU A 133 21.23 -13.08 -5.08
N GLU A 134 21.69 -11.84 -5.28
CA GLU A 134 22.20 -10.97 -4.20
C GLU A 134 21.11 -10.61 -3.19
N PHE A 135 19.92 -10.22 -3.66
CA PHE A 135 18.77 -9.93 -2.80
C PHE A 135 18.40 -11.16 -1.94
N VAL A 136 18.29 -12.33 -2.57
CA VAL A 136 17.96 -13.57 -1.84
C VAL A 136 19.04 -13.91 -0.81
N ARG A 137 20.33 -13.75 -1.17
CA ARG A 137 21.43 -14.00 -0.23
C ARG A 137 21.38 -13.04 0.97
N LYS A 138 21.14 -11.76 0.68
CA LYS A 138 21.11 -10.69 1.69
C LYS A 138 20.02 -10.90 2.74
N TYR A 139 18.83 -11.36 2.32
CA TYR A 139 17.66 -11.53 3.20
C TYR A 139 17.29 -13.00 3.45
N SER A 140 18.27 -13.90 3.33
CA SER A 140 18.05 -15.35 3.44
C SER A 140 17.54 -15.82 4.80
N ASP A 141 17.83 -15.07 5.86
CA ASP A 141 17.35 -15.30 7.23
C ASP A 141 15.90 -14.83 7.44
N ARG A 142 15.39 -13.98 6.56
CA ARG A 142 14.03 -13.39 6.65
C ARG A 142 13.03 -14.03 5.70
N ILE A 143 13.47 -14.44 4.52
CA ILE A 143 12.61 -15.08 3.52
C ILE A 143 12.14 -16.45 4.03
N PRO A 144 10.82 -16.70 4.15
CA PRO A 144 10.33 -18.00 4.60
C PRO A 144 10.68 -19.11 3.61
N ALA A 145 11.49 -20.08 4.06
CA ALA A 145 11.98 -21.15 3.20
C ALA A 145 10.86 -22.02 2.60
N CYS A 146 9.73 -22.19 3.31
CA CYS A 146 8.58 -22.93 2.82
C CYS A 146 7.80 -22.22 1.72
N ASP A 147 7.83 -20.89 1.69
CA ASP A 147 7.13 -20.11 0.66
C ASP A 147 8.05 -19.78 -0.53
N PHE A 148 9.37 -19.82 -0.35
CA PHE A 148 10.32 -19.33 -1.36
C PHE A 148 10.21 -20.04 -2.71
N LYS A 149 10.19 -21.37 -2.77
CA LYS A 149 10.16 -22.10 -4.06
C LYS A 149 8.84 -21.99 -4.81
N ASP A 150 7.75 -21.73 -4.11
CA ASP A 150 6.43 -21.53 -4.70
C ASP A 150 6.12 -20.03 -4.91
N SER A 151 7.10 -19.16 -4.59
CA SER A 151 6.95 -17.72 -4.71
C SER A 151 7.09 -17.23 -6.13
N ARG A 152 6.50 -16.06 -6.36
CA ARG A 152 6.73 -15.30 -7.58
C ARG A 152 8.20 -14.93 -7.78
N LEU A 153 8.90 -14.54 -6.71
CA LEU A 153 10.32 -14.21 -6.74
C LEU A 153 11.15 -15.36 -7.34
N TRP A 154 10.88 -16.59 -6.90
CA TRP A 154 11.55 -17.78 -7.44
C TRP A 154 11.25 -17.99 -8.92
N THR A 155 9.98 -17.84 -9.32
CA THR A 155 9.58 -17.96 -10.73
C THR A 155 10.36 -16.99 -11.61
N GLU A 156 10.47 -15.73 -11.21
CA GLU A 156 11.23 -14.71 -11.95
C GLU A 156 12.73 -15.05 -12.02
N LEU A 157 13.35 -15.49 -10.92
CA LEU A 157 14.76 -15.92 -10.90
C LEU A 157 15.01 -17.10 -11.85
N VAL A 158 14.12 -18.09 -11.87
CA VAL A 158 14.21 -19.24 -12.77
C VAL A 158 14.07 -18.80 -14.24
N GLU A 159 13.11 -17.94 -14.56
CA GLU A 159 12.93 -17.43 -15.92
C GLU A 159 14.17 -16.67 -16.42
N GLN A 160 14.79 -15.85 -15.57
CA GLN A 160 16.05 -15.17 -15.90
C GLN A 160 17.17 -16.18 -16.15
N LYS A 161 17.28 -17.23 -15.32
CA LYS A 161 18.30 -18.27 -15.49
C LYS A 161 18.08 -19.08 -16.76
N GLU A 162 16.84 -19.44 -17.09
CA GLU A 162 16.51 -20.11 -18.34
C GLU A 162 16.92 -19.29 -19.56
N LYS A 163 16.64 -17.97 -19.56
CA LYS A 163 17.07 -17.06 -20.64
C LYS A 163 18.59 -17.07 -20.81
N GLN A 164 19.35 -17.10 -19.71
CA GLN A 164 20.82 -17.19 -19.75
C GLN A 164 21.28 -18.53 -20.35
N ILE A 165 20.70 -19.65 -19.91
CA ILE A 165 21.06 -21.00 -20.41
C ILE A 165 20.74 -21.11 -21.91
N LYS A 166 19.55 -20.66 -22.34
CA LYS A 166 19.16 -20.64 -23.76
C LYS A 166 20.18 -19.86 -24.60
N LYS A 167 20.64 -18.69 -24.13
CA LYS A 167 21.69 -17.91 -24.80
C LYS A 167 23.02 -18.68 -24.90
N GLN A 168 23.43 -19.35 -23.83
CA GLN A 168 24.67 -20.15 -23.82
C GLN A 168 24.60 -21.29 -24.84
N ILE A 169 23.48 -22.02 -24.90
CA ILE A 169 23.26 -23.10 -25.86
C ILE A 169 23.32 -22.58 -27.31
N CYS A 170 22.71 -21.43 -27.60
CA CYS A 170 22.72 -20.85 -28.95
C CYS A 170 24.09 -20.30 -29.40
N LEU A 171 25.02 -20.09 -28.47
CA LEU A 171 26.38 -19.62 -28.76
C LEU A 171 27.39 -20.78 -28.91
N CYS A 172 26.96 -22.02 -28.66
CA CYS A 172 27.71 -23.25 -28.92
C CYS A 172 27.37 -23.83 -30.28
#